data_AF-A0A6G2V2W5-F1
#
_entry.id   AF-A0A6G2V2W5-F1
#
_cell.length_a   1.000
_cell.length_b   1.000
_cell.length_c   1.000
_cell.angle_alpha   90.00
_cell.angle_beta   90.00
_cell.angle_gamma   90.00
#
_symmetry.space_group_name_H-M   'P 1'
#
loop_
_entity.id
_entity.type
_entity.pdbx_description
1 polymer ?
#
loop_
_entity_poly.entity_id
_entity_poly.type
_entity_poly.pdbx_seq_one_letter_code
_entity_poly.pdbx_strand_id
1 'polypeptide(L)'
;MTGWDIDPGGVESILSLVGLAAKDLSKDVRGYGRSVEDAAVSAGTISGPYCGEAPSGPVGAAVVNFVTDTQHKITFMAARAKKSMDGTVKATTEYIEGDLAMAARAQREAAKAPTPAELRAAGKPPGERDGK
;
A
#
# COMPACT_ATOMS: atom_id res chain seq x y z
N MET A 1 31.28 -7.79 -20.92
CA MET A 1 30.95 -6.93 -19.77
C MET A 1 29.46 -6.97 -19.59
N THR A 2 29.01 -7.38 -18.43
CA THR A 2 27.58 -7.35 -18.11
C THR A 2 27.23 -5.88 -17.88
N GLY A 3 26.23 -5.34 -18.58
CA GLY A 3 25.89 -3.91 -18.54
C GLY A 3 25.30 -3.43 -17.21
N TRP A 4 25.49 -4.19 -16.14
CA TRP A 4 25.03 -3.92 -14.78
C TRP A 4 26.24 -3.53 -13.94
N ASP A 5 26.20 -2.32 -13.41
CA ASP A 5 27.16 -1.81 -12.42
C ASP A 5 26.31 -1.35 -11.22
N ILE A 6 25.98 -2.29 -10.34
CA ILE A 6 25.18 -2.03 -9.15
C ILE A 6 26.12 -1.82 -7.97
N ASP A 7 25.96 -0.70 -7.28
CA ASP A 7 26.49 -0.46 -5.95
C ASP A 7 25.47 -0.92 -4.88
N PRO A 8 25.72 -2.02 -4.15
CA PRO A 8 24.81 -2.50 -3.11
C PRO A 8 24.58 -1.49 -1.99
N GLY A 9 25.59 -0.69 -1.63
CA GLY A 9 25.46 0.33 -0.58
C GLY A 9 24.54 1.48 -1.02
N GLY A 10 24.67 1.91 -2.27
CA GLY A 10 23.73 2.85 -2.89
C GLY A 10 22.30 2.32 -2.93
N VAL A 11 22.10 1.04 -3.25
CA VAL A 11 20.78 0.41 -3.23
C VAL A 11 20.19 0.39 -1.81
N GLU A 12 20.97 0.01 -0.81
CA GLU A 12 20.53 0.02 0.60
C GLU A 12 20.09 1.42 1.06
N SER A 13 20.84 2.46 0.66
CA SER A 13 20.50 3.85 0.95
C SER A 13 19.13 4.23 0.35
N ILE A 14 18.89 3.89 -0.92
CA ILE A 14 17.61 4.16 -1.58
C ILE A 14 16.47 3.37 -0.93
N LEU A 15 16.68 2.08 -0.62
CA LEU A 15 15.68 1.25 0.05
C LEU A 15 15.32 1.82 1.43
N SER A 16 16.28 2.38 2.15
CA SER A 16 16.05 3.05 3.43
C SER A 16 15.17 4.30 3.26
N LEU A 17 15.44 5.14 2.26
CA LEU A 17 14.61 6.31 1.94
C LEU A 17 13.19 5.91 1.55
N VAL A 18 13.03 4.88 0.72
CA VAL A 18 11.72 4.35 0.34
C VAL A 18 10.99 3.79 1.56
N GLY A 19 11.69 3.12 2.48
CA GLY A 19 11.12 2.63 3.74
C GLY A 19 10.60 3.76 4.63
N LEU A 20 11.32 4.89 4.71
CA LEU A 20 10.85 6.09 5.42
C LEU A 20 9.60 6.68 4.76
N ALA A 21 9.62 6.85 3.42
CA ALA A 21 8.46 7.34 2.68
C ALA A 21 7.24 6.42 2.84
N ALA A 22 7.43 5.09 2.82
CA ALA A 22 6.36 4.13 3.06
C ALA A 22 5.79 4.22 4.48
N LYS A 23 6.65 4.47 5.48
CA LYS A 23 6.22 4.69 6.87
C LYS A 23 5.39 5.96 7.00
N ASP A 24 5.79 7.04 6.36
CA ASP A 24 5.07 8.30 6.39
C ASP A 24 3.75 8.22 5.63
N LEU A 25 3.74 7.63 4.42
CA LEU A 25 2.52 7.33 3.68
C LEU A 25 1.53 6.48 4.52
N SER A 26 2.03 5.50 5.28
CA SER A 26 1.20 4.69 6.18
C SER A 26 0.56 5.53 7.30
N LYS A 27 1.25 6.56 7.81
CA LYS A 27 0.66 7.50 8.78
C LYS A 27 -0.40 8.36 8.12
N ASP A 28 -0.14 8.86 6.93
CA ASP A 28 -1.05 9.73 6.20
C ASP A 28 -2.33 9.00 5.80
N VAL A 29 -2.23 7.74 5.35
CA VAL A 29 -3.41 6.89 5.08
C VAL A 29 -4.26 6.66 6.33
N ARG A 30 -3.64 6.47 7.50
CA ARG A 30 -4.39 6.39 8.78
C ARG A 30 -5.04 7.72 9.13
N GLY A 31 -4.33 8.84 8.94
CA GLY A 31 -4.87 10.17 9.16
C GLY A 31 -6.08 10.45 8.26
N TYR A 32 -5.94 10.16 6.97
CA TYR A 32 -7.00 10.22 5.99
C TYR A 32 -8.24 9.41 6.41
N GLY A 33 -8.05 8.17 6.86
CA GLY A 33 -9.15 7.33 7.36
C GLY A 33 -9.94 7.99 8.49
N ARG A 34 -9.25 8.58 9.48
CA ARG A 34 -9.91 9.32 10.57
C ARG A 34 -10.63 10.57 10.07
N SER A 35 -9.99 11.36 9.20
CA SER A 35 -10.60 12.58 8.67
C SER A 35 -11.85 12.30 7.84
N VAL A 36 -11.90 11.16 7.15
CA VAL A 36 -13.09 10.70 6.41
C VAL A 36 -14.21 10.33 7.37
N GLU A 37 -13.90 9.59 8.43
CA GLU A 37 -14.86 9.22 9.47
C GLU A 37 -15.45 10.47 10.14
N ASP A 38 -14.59 11.40 10.56
CA ASP A 38 -14.99 12.69 11.14
C ASP A 38 -15.86 13.52 10.19
N ALA A 39 -15.48 13.56 8.90
CA ALA A 39 -16.23 14.27 7.88
C ALA A 39 -17.61 13.63 7.64
N ALA A 40 -17.70 12.30 7.60
CA ALA A 40 -18.95 11.58 7.41
C ALA A 40 -19.93 11.83 8.56
N VAL A 41 -19.44 11.85 9.80
CA VAL A 41 -20.23 12.18 11.00
C VAL A 41 -20.65 13.65 11.01
N SER A 42 -19.75 14.56 10.61
CA SER A 42 -20.00 16.01 10.63
C SER A 42 -20.85 16.51 9.46
N ALA A 43 -21.08 15.69 8.43
CA ALA A 43 -21.84 16.03 7.23
C ALA A 43 -23.35 16.23 7.45
N GLY A 44 -23.82 16.02 8.69
CA GLY A 44 -25.22 16.18 9.08
C GLY A 44 -26.07 14.95 8.78
N THR A 45 -27.28 14.96 9.32
CA THR A 45 -28.27 13.88 9.21
C THR A 45 -29.48 14.34 8.40
N ILE A 46 -30.30 13.39 7.96
CA ILE A 46 -31.59 13.72 7.33
C ILE A 46 -32.52 14.28 8.41
N SER A 47 -33.11 15.46 8.21
CA SER A 47 -34.09 16.04 9.16
C SER A 47 -35.44 15.32 9.13
N GLY A 48 -36.04 15.04 10.30
CA GLY A 48 -37.36 14.38 10.42
C GLY A 48 -37.69 13.98 11.88
N PRO A 49 -38.95 13.63 12.20
CA PRO A 49 -39.31 13.12 13.52
C PRO A 49 -38.81 11.68 13.66
N TYR A 50 -37.65 11.51 14.28
CA TYR A 50 -37.10 10.19 14.60
C TYR A 50 -37.29 9.89 16.08
N CYS A 51 -37.82 8.71 16.37
CA CYS A 51 -37.79 8.13 17.71
C CYS A 51 -36.45 7.38 17.88
N GLY A 52 -35.33 8.11 17.99
CA GLY A 52 -33.99 7.51 18.12
C GLY A 52 -32.86 8.30 17.46
N GLU A 53 -31.72 7.64 17.23
CA GLU A 53 -30.56 8.23 16.57
C GLU A 53 -30.90 8.57 15.10
N ALA A 54 -30.58 9.80 14.69
CA ALA A 54 -30.92 10.27 13.35
C ALA A 54 -30.06 9.55 12.30
N PRO A 55 -30.65 9.05 11.20
CA PRO A 55 -29.90 8.34 10.17
C PRO A 55 -28.89 9.26 9.47
N SER A 56 -27.75 8.68 9.07
CA SER A 56 -26.69 9.39 8.34
C SER A 56 -27.23 10.13 7.12
N GLY A 57 -26.79 11.37 6.93
CA GLY A 57 -27.17 12.18 5.78
C GLY A 57 -26.61 11.65 4.46
N PRO A 58 -27.19 12.04 3.31
CA PRO A 58 -26.72 11.61 1.99
C PRO A 58 -25.26 12.01 1.71
N VAL A 59 -24.80 13.13 2.28
CA VAL A 59 -23.39 13.57 2.16
C VAL A 59 -22.45 12.64 2.92
N GLY A 60 -22.79 12.24 4.15
CA GLY A 60 -22.00 11.27 4.92
C GLY A 60 -21.92 9.91 4.22
N ALA A 61 -23.04 9.42 3.67
CA ALA A 61 -23.06 8.20 2.88
C ALA A 61 -22.19 8.29 1.61
N ALA A 62 -22.22 9.42 0.90
CA ALA A 62 -21.39 9.62 -0.28
C ALA A 62 -19.88 9.62 0.04
N VAL A 63 -19.48 10.22 1.18
CA VAL A 63 -18.09 10.21 1.66
C VAL A 63 -17.62 8.78 1.94
N VAL A 64 -18.43 7.98 2.66
CA VAL A 64 -18.12 6.58 2.94
C VAL A 64 -17.96 5.79 1.64
N ASN A 65 -18.92 5.91 0.71
CA ASN A 65 -18.86 5.22 -0.57
C ASN A 65 -17.62 5.58 -1.39
N PHE A 66 -17.25 6.87 -1.45
CA PHE A 66 -16.04 7.31 -2.13
C PHE A 66 -14.77 6.64 -1.55
N VAL A 67 -14.70 6.48 -0.24
CA VAL A 67 -13.54 5.85 0.41
C VAL A 67 -13.52 4.36 0.20
N THR A 68 -14.66 3.67 0.32
CA THR A 68 -14.76 2.26 -0.03
C THR A 68 -14.34 2.01 -1.49
N ASP A 69 -14.79 2.87 -2.41
CA ASP A 69 -14.45 2.78 -3.83
C ASP A 69 -12.98 3.10 -4.12
N THR A 70 -12.29 3.86 -3.26
CA THR A 70 -10.88 4.21 -3.48
C THR A 70 -9.90 3.34 -2.70
N GLN A 71 -10.39 2.56 -1.72
CA GLN A 71 -9.58 1.67 -0.89
C GLN A 71 -8.72 0.71 -1.72
N HIS A 72 -9.28 0.13 -2.79
CA HIS A 72 -8.54 -0.79 -3.66
C HIS A 72 -7.32 -0.13 -4.31
N LYS A 73 -7.37 1.18 -4.60
CA LYS A 73 -6.24 1.94 -5.17
C LYS A 73 -5.12 2.07 -4.15
N ILE A 74 -5.48 2.36 -2.89
CA ILE A 74 -4.52 2.45 -1.78
C ILE A 74 -3.84 1.09 -1.55
N THR A 75 -4.62 0.01 -1.51
CA THR A 75 -4.10 -1.36 -1.39
C THR A 75 -3.19 -1.73 -2.56
N PHE A 76 -3.56 -1.36 -3.79
CA PHE A 76 -2.74 -1.62 -4.98
C PHE A 76 -1.40 -0.88 -4.91
N MET A 77 -1.40 0.39 -4.51
CA MET A 77 -0.16 1.17 -4.34
C MET A 77 0.76 0.54 -3.29
N ALA A 78 0.21 0.13 -2.13
CA ALA A 78 0.97 -0.54 -1.08
C ALA A 78 1.59 -1.87 -1.57
N ALA A 79 0.79 -2.70 -2.23
CA ALA A 79 1.26 -3.97 -2.80
C ALA A 79 2.35 -3.76 -3.86
N ARG A 80 2.17 -2.75 -4.73
CA ARG A 80 3.13 -2.41 -5.78
C ARG A 80 4.45 -1.90 -5.21
N ALA A 81 4.40 -1.04 -4.20
CA ALA A 81 5.58 -0.52 -3.51
C ALA A 81 6.36 -1.66 -2.84
N LYS A 82 5.68 -2.51 -2.07
CA LYS A 82 6.29 -3.69 -1.43
C LYS A 82 6.94 -4.62 -2.46
N LYS A 83 6.21 -4.96 -3.54
CA LYS A 83 6.73 -5.82 -4.62
C LYS A 83 7.99 -5.23 -5.26
N SER A 84 8.03 -3.92 -5.48
CA SER A 84 9.23 -3.23 -5.99
C SER A 84 10.40 -3.35 -5.02
N MET A 85 10.18 -3.08 -3.73
CA MET A 85 11.24 -3.17 -2.72
C MET A 85 11.81 -4.58 -2.60
N ASP A 86 10.94 -5.58 -2.44
CA ASP A 86 11.33 -7.00 -2.32
C ASP A 86 12.08 -7.45 -3.59
N GLY A 87 11.62 -6.99 -4.76
CA GLY A 87 12.26 -7.24 -6.05
C GLY A 87 13.63 -6.61 -6.20
N THR A 88 13.81 -5.38 -5.73
CA THR A 88 15.12 -4.70 -5.70
C THR A 88 16.09 -5.44 -4.79
N VAL A 89 15.66 -5.81 -3.58
CA VAL A 89 16.49 -6.62 -2.66
C VAL A 89 16.92 -7.91 -3.34
N LYS A 90 15.96 -8.65 -3.93
CA LYS A 90 16.27 -9.91 -4.62
C LYS A 90 17.23 -9.70 -5.80
N ALA A 91 16.99 -8.71 -6.66
CA ALA A 91 17.84 -8.47 -7.82
C ALA A 91 19.28 -8.11 -7.40
N THR A 92 19.45 -7.33 -6.34
CA THR A 92 20.77 -7.00 -5.80
C THR A 92 21.45 -8.21 -5.16
N THR A 93 20.72 -9.06 -4.44
CA THR A 93 21.27 -10.32 -3.90
C THR A 93 21.81 -11.21 -5.01
N GLU A 94 21.00 -11.48 -6.04
CA GLU A 94 21.39 -12.34 -7.17
C GLU A 94 22.57 -11.72 -7.96
N TYR A 95 22.63 -10.38 -8.05
CA TYR A 95 23.78 -9.67 -8.62
C TYR A 95 25.07 -9.89 -7.81
N ILE A 96 25.01 -9.79 -6.49
CA ILE A 96 26.16 -10.04 -5.59
C ILE A 96 26.63 -11.49 -5.70
N GLU A 97 25.70 -12.44 -5.86
CA GLU A 97 25.99 -13.86 -6.06
C GLU A 97 26.53 -14.17 -7.46
N GLY A 98 26.50 -13.20 -8.39
CA GLY A 98 26.97 -13.33 -9.75
C GLY A 98 25.98 -13.96 -10.73
N ASP A 99 24.75 -14.26 -10.31
CA ASP A 99 23.68 -14.75 -11.19
C ASP A 99 22.88 -13.60 -11.79
N LEU A 100 23.43 -13.05 -12.87
CA LEU A 100 22.85 -11.90 -13.56
C LEU A 100 21.57 -12.24 -14.32
N ALA A 101 21.36 -13.50 -14.68
CA ALA A 101 20.13 -13.94 -15.32
C ALA A 101 18.98 -13.91 -14.31
N MET A 102 19.23 -14.39 -13.09
CA MET A 102 18.30 -14.34 -11.98
C MET A 102 18.08 -12.91 -11.47
N ALA A 103 19.13 -12.08 -11.41
CA ALA A 103 19.00 -10.66 -11.09
C ALA A 103 18.06 -9.94 -12.09
N ALA A 104 18.28 -10.12 -13.40
CA ALA A 104 17.43 -9.54 -14.43
C ALA A 104 16.00 -10.10 -14.41
N ARG A 105 15.84 -11.38 -14.07
CA ARG A 105 14.51 -12.00 -13.88
C ARG A 105 13.80 -11.38 -12.68
N ALA A 106 14.47 -11.24 -11.53
CA ALA A 106 13.91 -10.63 -10.33
C ALA A 106 13.42 -9.21 -10.61
N GLN A 107 14.22 -8.40 -11.30
CA GLN A 107 13.81 -7.05 -11.72
C GLN A 107 12.57 -7.08 -12.63
N ARG A 108 12.53 -7.95 -13.65
CA ARG A 108 11.37 -8.07 -14.55
C ARG A 108 10.10 -8.54 -13.82
N GLU A 109 10.21 -9.48 -12.89
CA GLU A 109 9.07 -9.92 -12.09
C GLU A 109 8.58 -8.80 -11.15
N ALA A 110 9.50 -8.04 -10.56
CA ALA A 110 9.17 -6.88 -9.73
C ALA A 110 8.50 -5.75 -10.53
N ALA A 111 8.71 -5.68 -11.85
CA ALA A 111 8.07 -4.70 -12.72
C ALA A 111 6.58 -5.00 -13.00
N LYS A 112 6.15 -6.25 -12.82
CA LYS A 112 4.76 -6.68 -13.07
C LYS A 112 3.79 -6.13 -12.04
N ALA A 113 2.51 -6.13 -12.40
CA ALA A 113 1.44 -5.82 -11.47
C ALA A 113 1.43 -6.80 -10.27
N PRO A 114 0.98 -6.35 -9.08
CA PRO A 114 0.74 -7.24 -7.95
C PRO A 114 -0.27 -8.33 -8.30
N THR A 115 0.04 -9.54 -7.86
CA THR A 115 -0.84 -10.70 -7.94
C THR A 115 -1.98 -10.58 -6.94
N PRO A 116 -3.08 -11.35 -7.10
CA PRO A 116 -4.16 -11.39 -6.10
C PRO A 116 -3.71 -11.80 -4.70
N ALA A 117 -2.63 -12.58 -4.57
CA ALA A 117 -2.06 -12.94 -3.27
C ALA A 117 -1.34 -11.75 -2.63
N GLU A 118 -0.54 -11.01 -3.41
CA GLU A 118 0.17 -9.80 -2.94
C GLU A 118 -0.81 -8.68 -2.56
N LEU A 119 -1.93 -8.52 -3.29
CA LEU A 119 -2.99 -7.58 -2.94
C LEU A 119 -3.67 -7.93 -1.61
N ARG A 120 -3.98 -9.21 -1.39
CA ARG A 120 -4.55 -9.69 -0.12
C ARG A 120 -3.59 -9.47 1.05
N ALA A 121 -2.30 -9.75 0.85
CA ALA A 121 -1.28 -9.52 1.86
C ALA A 121 -1.13 -8.03 2.24
N ALA A 122 -1.23 -7.12 1.25
CA ALA A 122 -1.17 -5.68 1.49
C ALA A 122 -2.44 -5.10 2.15
N GLY A 123 -3.59 -5.77 1.98
CA GLY A 123 -4.86 -5.37 2.61
C GLY A 123 -5.00 -5.79 4.08
N LYS A 124 -4.12 -6.66 4.59
CA LYS A 124 -4.16 -7.13 5.99
C LYS A 124 -3.56 -6.09 6.95
N PRO A 125 -4.17 -5.85 8.12
CA PRO A 125 -3.53 -5.06 9.16
C PRO A 125 -2.24 -5.73 9.65
N PRO A 126 -1.20 -4.95 9.99
CA PRO A 126 0.07 -5.50 10.48
C PRO A 126 -0.14 -6.25 11.80
N GLY A 127 -0.09 -7.59 11.76
CA GLY A 127 -0.25 -8.47 12.93
C GLY A 127 -1.09 -9.72 12.69
N GLU A 128 -1.94 -9.74 11.66
CA GLU A 128 -2.81 -10.87 11.33
C GLU A 128 -2.04 -11.97 10.55
N ARG A 129 -1.14 -12.69 11.24
CA ARG A 129 -0.56 -13.93 10.68
C ARG A 129 -1.70 -14.93 10.46
N ASP A 130 -1.83 -15.44 9.24
CA ASP A 130 -2.80 -16.48 8.91
C ASP A 130 -2.71 -17.62 9.94
N GLY A 131 -3.78 -17.75 10.73
CA GLY A 131 -3.99 -18.89 11.61
C GLY A 131 -4.00 -20.15 10.76
N LYS A 132 -3.17 -21.10 11.19
CA LYS A 132 -3.01 -22.44 10.63
C LYS A 132 -4.32 -23.23 10.67
#